data_AF-A0A7C4ZK16-F1
#
_entry.id   AF-A0A7C4ZK16-F1
#
_cell.length_a   1.000
_cell.length_b   1.000
_cell.length_c   1.000
_cell.angle_alpha   90.00
_cell.angle_beta   90.00
_cell.angle_gamma   90.00
#
_symmetry.space_group_name_H-M   'P 1'
#
loop_
_entity.id
_entity.type
_entity.pdbx_description
1 polymer ?
#
loop_
_entity_poly.entity_id
_entity_poly.type
_entity_poly.pdbx_seq_one_letter_code
_entity_poly.pdbx_strand_id
1 'polypeptide(L)' 'MALKVGVIGCGQIALQAHIPAFRELGVQIVGVADESKR' A
#
# COMPACT_ATOMS: atom_id res chain seq x y z
N MET A 1 7.34 0.64 17.68
CA MET A 1 7.88 0.22 16.37
C MET A 1 6.71 0.10 15.40
N ALA A 2 6.79 0.68 14.20
CA ALA A 2 5.74 0.54 13.18
C ALA A 2 6.06 -0.64 12.24
N LEU A 3 5.03 -1.44 11.91
CA LEU A 3 5.16 -2.53 10.93
C LEU A 3 5.45 -1.93 9.53
N LYS A 4 6.44 -2.48 8.83
CA LYS A 4 6.84 -2.03 7.49
C LYS A 4 6.35 -3.02 6.43
N VAL A 5 5.70 -2.52 5.39
CA VAL A 5 5.15 -3.36 4.31
C VAL A 5 5.51 -2.81 2.93
N GLY A 6 5.75 -3.71 1.98
CA GLY A 6 5.71 -3.40 0.55
C GLY A 6 4.36 -3.78 -0.04
N VAL A 7 3.87 -3.01 -1.01
CA VAL A 7 2.61 -3.32 -1.72
C VAL A 7 2.94 -3.75 -3.15
N ILE A 8 2.44 -4.92 -3.57
CA ILE A 8 2.55 -5.42 -4.94
C ILE A 8 1.16 -5.37 -5.57
N GLY A 9 1.03 -4.67 -6.69
CA GLY A 9 -0.24 -4.35 -7.31
C GLY A 9 -0.90 -3.13 -6.65
N CYS A 10 -0.93 -2.01 -7.37
CA CYS A 10 -1.55 -0.75 -6.99
C CYS A 10 -2.83 -0.48 -7.78
N GLY A 11 -3.56 -1.54 -8.12
CA GLY A 11 -4.87 -1.44 -8.76
C GLY A 11 -5.95 -0.88 -7.83
N GLN A 12 -7.20 -0.86 -8.32
CA GLN A 12 -8.32 -0.20 -7.66
C GLN A 12 -8.50 -0.57 -6.18
N ILE A 13 -8.39 -1.86 -5.82
CA ILE A 13 -8.56 -2.33 -4.43
C ILE A 13 -7.43 -1.86 -3.52
N ALA A 14 -6.19 -1.88 -4.02
CA ALA A 14 -5.05 -1.40 -3.25
C ALA A 14 -5.22 0.09 -2.88
N LEU A 15 -5.67 0.90 -3.84
CA LEU A 15 -5.86 2.34 -3.68
C LEU A 15 -7.09 2.68 -2.81
N GLN A 16 -8.19 1.94 -2.96
CA GLN A 16 -9.46 2.25 -2.29
C GLN A 16 -9.60 1.59 -0.91
N ALA A 17 -8.88 0.50 -0.64
CA ALA A 17 -9.02 -0.26 0.60
C ALA A 17 -7.70 -0.43 1.35
N HIS A 18 -6.72 -1.13 0.77
CA HIS A 18 -5.53 -1.54 1.51
C HIS A 18 -4.66 -0.37 1.97
N ILE A 19 -4.33 0.56 1.07
CA ILE A 19 -3.46 1.70 1.39
C ILE A 19 -4.12 2.61 2.46
N PRO A 20 -5.42 2.98 2.34
CA PRO A 20 -6.12 3.68 3.42
C PRO A 20 -6.08 2.92 4.75
N ALA A 21 -6.42 1.63 4.76
CA ALA A 21 -6.44 0.83 5.99
C ALA A 21 -5.05 0.74 6.64
N PHE A 22 -3.99 0.57 5.84
CA PHE A 22 -2.61 0.54 6.35
C PHE A 22 -2.21 1.88 6.96
N ARG A 23 -2.62 3.00 6.36
CA ARG A 23 -2.38 4.34 6.92
C ARG A 23 -3.10 4.54 8.25
N GLU A 24 -4.37 4.15 8.33
CA GLU A 24 -5.17 4.23 9.56
C GLU A 24 -4.59 3.38 10.69
N LEU A 25 -4.06 2.20 10.36
CA LEU A 25 -3.42 1.29 11.32
C LEU A 25 -1.99 1.70 11.69
N GLY A 26 -1.46 2.80 11.16
CA GLY A 26 -0.08 3.24 11.42
C GLY A 26 0.99 2.32 10.84
N VAL A 27 0.63 1.50 9.84
CA VAL A 27 1.56 0.66 9.09
C VAL A 27 2.34 1.53 8.11
N GLN A 28 3.66 1.38 8.09
CA GLN A 28 4.52 2.12 7.19
C GLN A 28 4.66 1.39 5.86
N ILE A 29 4.06 1.94 4.81
CA ILE A 29 4.29 1.49 3.43
C ILE A 29 5.67 2.00 3.00
N VAL A 30 6.62 1.10 2.75
CA VAL A 30 8.02 1.45 2.41
C VAL A 30 8.32 1.39 0.92
N GLY A 31 7.41 0.85 0.12
CA GLY A 31 7.57 0.75 -1.32
C GLY A 31 6.33 0.16 -1.96
N VAL A 32 6.17 0.45 -3.25
CA VAL A 32 5.11 -0.11 -4.09
C VAL A 32 5.71 -0.66 -5.37
N ALA A 33 5.17 -1.76 -5.87
CA ALA A 33 5.52 -2.35 -7.15
C ALA A 33 4.24 -2.57 -7.96
N ASP A 34 4.19 -2.02 -9.17
CA ASP A 34 3.09 -2.20 -10.11
C ASP A 34 3.63 -2.21 -11.54
N GLU A 35 3.01 -2.98 -12.41
CA GLU A 35 3.41 -3.08 -13.83
C GLU A 35 2.92 -1.86 -14.64
N SER A 36 1.88 -1.16 -14.17
CA SER A 36 1.20 -0.09 -14.89
C SER A 36 1.77 1.29 -14.54
N LYS A 37 2.41 1.94 -15.51
CA LYS A 37 2.84 3.37 -15.44
C LYS A 37 1.69 4.31 -15.83
N ARG A 38 0.50 4.18 -15.25
CA ARG A 38 -0.61 5.09 -15.57
C ARG A 38 -0.82 6.16 -14.51
#